data_AF-A0AA52ASY8-F1
#
_entry.id   AF-A0AA52ASY8-F1
#
_cell.length_a   1.000
_cell.length_b   1.000
_cell.length_c   1.000
_cell.angle_alpha   90.00
_cell.angle_beta   90.00
_cell.angle_gamma   90.00
#
_symmetry.space_group_name_H-M   'P 1'
#
loop_
_entity.id
_entity.type
_entity.pdbx_description
1 polymer ?
#
loop_
_entity_poly.entity_id
_entity_poly.type
_entity_poly.pdbx_seq_one_letter_code
_entity_poly.pdbx_strand_id
1 'polypeptide(L)'
;MSDAAQPTAAEVRAAAEAVKTALDRHLAAVERRTGEDDPAVYEAFNELAAAAEEYDELLYDRYDEVTPFEIPGAEEALPPYTGPEEPNALSVLIRRDYTVVEPQRLLAQARRVEAADEEGTPAPSAGTVHGALGVLFGEFEPDEIASRHKEFGLEEGDSTLWVTAADEPAEPGEWLEVPFEQLDPQRVVCRFDVSAVFDEESEDDRLEVDRLEEDLGPDPELDGDLDDDEDLEPLDADR
;
A
#
# COMPACT_ATOMS: atom_id res chain seq x y z
N MET A 1 8.70 39.91 -15.66
CA MET A 1 9.15 39.50 -14.32
C MET A 1 8.22 40.20 -13.35
N SER A 2 7.15 39.53 -12.93
CA SER A 2 6.15 40.11 -12.02
C SER A 2 6.81 40.25 -10.64
N ASP A 3 6.83 41.46 -10.11
CA ASP A 3 7.21 41.78 -8.74
C ASP A 3 6.05 41.34 -7.83
N ALA A 4 5.94 40.03 -7.59
CA ALA A 4 5.01 39.51 -6.59
C ALA A 4 5.63 39.80 -5.22
N ALA A 5 4.96 40.63 -4.41
CA ALA A 5 5.43 40.95 -3.08
C ALA A 5 5.54 39.65 -2.26
N GLN A 6 6.71 39.39 -1.67
CA GLN A 6 6.87 38.21 -0.81
C GLN A 6 5.94 38.30 0.40
N PRO A 7 5.34 37.17 0.83
CA PRO A 7 4.47 37.14 2.00
C PRO A 7 5.22 37.57 3.25
N THR A 8 4.52 38.21 4.17
CA THR A 8 5.06 38.75 5.40
C THR A 8 5.07 37.68 6.50
N ALA A 9 5.95 37.84 7.50
CA ALA A 9 5.93 36.97 8.67
C ALA A 9 4.61 37.05 9.48
N ALA A 10 3.80 38.10 9.28
CA ALA A 10 2.49 38.19 9.90
C ALA A 10 1.47 37.29 9.19
N GLU A 11 1.51 37.22 7.86
CA GLU A 11 0.66 36.33 7.05
C GLU A 11 0.96 34.86 7.34
N VAL A 12 2.24 34.47 7.39
CA VAL A 12 2.63 33.08 7.76
C VAL A 12 2.10 32.71 9.15
N ARG A 13 2.19 33.62 10.13
CA ARG A 13 1.63 33.36 11.48
C ARG A 13 0.12 33.29 11.47
N ALA A 14 -0.56 34.10 10.65
CA ALA A 14 -2.01 34.06 10.52
C ALA A 14 -2.47 32.73 9.92
N ALA A 15 -1.78 32.24 8.89
CA ALA A 15 -2.05 30.92 8.29
C ALA A 15 -1.79 29.79 9.30
N ALA A 16 -0.71 29.84 10.09
CA ALA A 16 -0.47 28.88 11.16
C ALA A 16 -1.61 28.84 12.20
N GLU A 17 -2.18 30.00 12.56
CA GLU A 17 -3.35 30.06 13.45
C GLU A 17 -4.63 29.54 12.76
N ALA A 18 -4.76 29.74 11.45
CA ALA A 18 -5.87 29.19 10.67
C ALA A 18 -5.85 27.66 10.68
N VAL A 19 -4.68 27.02 10.50
CA VAL A 19 -4.51 25.56 10.60
C VAL A 19 -4.94 25.05 11.98
N LYS A 20 -4.46 25.68 13.06
CA LYS A 20 -4.85 25.28 14.43
C LYS A 20 -6.36 25.37 14.64
N THR A 21 -6.96 26.46 14.17
CA THR A 21 -8.41 26.67 14.30
C THR A 21 -9.19 25.63 13.49
N ALA A 22 -8.73 25.29 12.28
CA ALA A 22 -9.35 24.27 11.45
C ALA A 22 -9.21 22.88 12.07
N LEU A 23 -8.06 22.59 12.70
CA LEU A 23 -7.83 21.34 13.42
C LEU A 23 -8.79 21.18 14.61
N ASP A 24 -8.98 22.23 15.39
CA ASP A 24 -9.96 22.24 16.49
C ASP A 24 -11.40 22.02 15.98
N ARG A 25 -11.76 22.61 14.83
CA ARG A 25 -13.08 22.39 14.20
C ARG A 25 -13.25 20.97 13.71
N HIS A 26 -12.22 20.41 13.07
CA HIS A 26 -12.23 19.02 12.61
C HIS A 26 -12.39 18.05 13.78
N LEU A 27 -11.61 18.21 14.86
CA LEU A 27 -11.77 17.41 16.07
C LEU A 27 -13.18 17.53 16.64
N ALA A 28 -13.71 18.75 16.76
CA ALA A 28 -15.07 18.97 17.25
C ALA A 28 -16.15 18.36 16.35
N ALA A 29 -15.92 18.23 15.04
CA ALA A 29 -16.81 17.54 14.12
C ALA A 29 -16.75 16.02 14.33
N VAL A 30 -15.54 15.46 14.47
CA VAL A 30 -15.32 14.03 14.76
C VAL A 30 -15.97 13.62 16.08
N GLU A 31 -15.82 14.41 17.14
CA GLU A 31 -16.43 14.15 18.45
C GLU A 31 -17.97 14.17 18.43
N ARG A 32 -18.57 14.87 17.45
CA ARG A 32 -20.03 15.00 17.28
C ARG A 32 -20.59 14.10 16.18
N ARG A 33 -19.77 13.24 15.56
CA ARG A 33 -20.18 12.45 14.40
C ARG A 33 -21.37 11.55 14.70
N THR A 34 -22.27 11.43 13.74
CA THR A 34 -23.52 10.67 13.86
C THR A 34 -23.51 9.34 13.10
N GLY A 35 -22.43 9.06 12.36
CA GLY A 35 -22.18 7.84 11.60
C GLY A 35 -20.73 7.79 11.08
N GLU A 36 -20.38 6.72 10.35
CA GLU A 36 -19.07 6.58 9.70
C GLU A 36 -18.89 7.59 8.55
N ASP A 37 -19.96 7.86 7.79
CA ASP A 37 -19.96 8.81 6.66
C ASP A 37 -20.60 10.16 7.00
N ASP A 38 -20.22 10.77 8.13
CA ASP A 38 -20.79 12.06 8.52
C ASP A 38 -20.28 13.20 7.61
N PRO A 39 -21.15 13.87 6.84
CA PRO A 39 -20.73 14.92 5.91
C PRO A 39 -20.09 16.12 6.61
N ALA A 40 -20.40 16.37 7.89
CA ALA A 40 -19.80 17.45 8.64
C ALA A 40 -18.31 17.18 8.98
N VAL A 41 -17.94 15.92 9.15
CA VAL A 41 -16.53 15.52 9.34
C VAL A 41 -15.77 15.72 8.04
N TYR A 42 -16.35 15.30 6.91
CA TYR A 42 -15.74 15.47 5.59
C TYR A 42 -15.55 16.95 5.21
N GLU A 43 -16.56 17.78 5.46
CA GLU A 43 -16.45 19.23 5.23
C GLU A 43 -15.34 19.85 6.09
N ALA A 44 -15.29 19.53 7.38
CA ALA A 44 -14.25 20.04 8.28
C ALA A 44 -12.84 19.52 7.94
N PHE A 45 -12.73 18.31 7.40
CA PHE A 45 -11.49 17.77 6.87
C PHE A 45 -10.98 18.58 5.67
N ASN A 46 -11.85 18.90 4.71
CA ASN A 46 -11.48 19.71 3.55
C ASN A 46 -11.07 21.13 3.95
N GLU A 47 -11.75 21.73 4.94
CA GLU A 47 -11.36 23.03 5.49
C GLU A 47 -9.97 23.00 6.15
N LEU A 48 -9.66 21.93 6.89
CA LEU A 48 -8.33 21.72 7.47
C LEU A 48 -7.27 21.54 6.38
N ALA A 49 -7.56 20.76 5.36
CA ALA A 49 -6.65 20.52 4.25
C ALA A 49 -6.29 21.84 3.53
N ALA A 50 -7.30 22.63 3.16
CA ALA A 50 -7.10 23.92 2.52
C ALA A 50 -6.30 24.91 3.39
N ALA A 51 -6.56 24.95 4.70
CA ALA A 51 -5.80 25.81 5.61
C ALA A 51 -4.34 25.39 5.73
N ALA A 52 -4.06 24.09 5.70
CA ALA A 52 -2.71 23.56 5.76
C ALA A 52 -1.93 23.80 4.47
N GLU A 53 -2.56 23.66 3.30
CA GLU A 53 -1.98 24.01 2.00
C GLU A 53 -1.60 25.49 1.93
N GLU A 54 -2.51 26.40 2.31
CA GLU A 54 -2.22 27.84 2.36
C GLU A 54 -1.06 28.18 3.30
N TYR A 55 -0.97 27.49 4.44
CA TYR A 55 0.15 27.67 5.36
C TYR A 55 1.48 27.19 4.75
N ASP A 56 1.48 26.04 4.09
CA ASP A 56 2.68 25.46 3.47
C ASP A 56 3.20 26.34 2.31
N GLU A 57 2.30 26.85 1.46
CA GLU A 57 2.65 27.81 0.39
C GLU A 57 3.32 29.06 0.96
N LEU A 58 2.71 29.67 1.99
CA LEU A 58 3.24 30.88 2.62
C LEU A 58 4.55 30.63 3.37
N LEU A 59 4.71 29.45 3.97
CA LEU A 59 5.93 29.01 4.65
C LEU A 59 7.07 28.88 3.65
N TYR A 60 6.82 28.22 2.51
CA TYR A 60 7.78 28.04 1.44
C TYR A 60 8.18 29.38 0.81
N ASP A 61 7.20 30.19 0.40
CA ASP A 61 7.46 31.49 -0.24
C ASP A 61 8.31 32.43 0.62
N ARG A 62 8.17 32.34 1.95
CA ARG A 62 8.86 33.24 2.89
C ARG A 62 10.16 32.68 3.45
N TYR A 63 10.22 31.38 3.71
CA TYR A 63 11.33 30.76 4.44
C TYR A 63 12.04 29.66 3.68
N ASP A 64 11.56 29.26 2.49
CA ASP A 64 12.09 28.15 1.69
C ASP A 64 12.08 26.83 2.49
N GLU A 65 11.04 26.65 3.32
CA GLU A 65 10.83 25.49 4.19
C GLU A 65 9.47 24.88 3.86
N VAL A 66 9.36 23.57 4.03
CA VAL A 66 8.12 22.79 3.83
C VAL A 66 7.75 22.05 5.11
N THR A 67 6.46 21.83 5.32
CA THR A 67 5.99 20.99 6.41
C THR A 67 6.23 19.51 6.12
N PRO A 68 6.52 18.68 7.14
CA PRO A 68 6.71 17.24 6.96
C PRO A 68 5.38 16.47 6.78
N PHE A 69 4.24 17.16 6.68
CA PHE A 69 2.92 16.55 6.59
C PHE A 69 2.43 16.66 5.15
N GLU A 70 2.38 15.54 4.44
CA GLU A 70 1.74 15.48 3.13
C GLU A 70 0.22 15.30 3.32
N ILE A 71 -0.55 16.17 2.68
CA ILE A 71 -1.99 15.99 2.56
C ILE A 71 -2.19 15.11 1.33
N PRO A 72 -2.75 13.89 1.45
CA PRO A 72 -3.05 13.08 0.28
C PRO A 72 -3.84 13.92 -0.72
N GLY A 73 -3.29 14.09 -1.92
CA GLY A 73 -3.87 15.01 -2.88
C GLY A 73 -5.29 14.58 -3.21
N ALA A 74 -6.24 15.52 -3.25
CA ALA A 74 -7.57 15.24 -3.80
C ALA A 74 -7.49 14.81 -5.29
N GLU A 75 -6.37 15.09 -5.98
CA GLU A 75 -6.06 14.59 -7.31
C GLU A 75 -5.54 13.15 -7.33
N GLU A 76 -5.05 12.63 -6.20
CA GLU A 76 -4.64 11.22 -6.03
C GLU A 76 -5.80 10.33 -5.58
N ALA A 77 -6.86 10.94 -5.05
CA ALA A 77 -8.11 10.27 -4.76
C ALA A 77 -8.83 9.95 -6.07
N LEU A 78 -8.90 8.66 -6.39
CA LEU A 78 -9.71 8.17 -7.50
C LEU A 78 -11.17 8.62 -7.30
N PRO A 79 -11.90 8.96 -8.37
CA PRO A 79 -13.32 9.27 -8.27
C PRO A 79 -14.08 8.09 -7.66
N PRO A 80 -15.24 8.34 -7.00
CA PRO A 80 -16.01 7.27 -6.36
C PRO A 80 -16.29 6.13 -7.33
N TYR A 81 -16.12 4.89 -6.87
CA TYR A 81 -16.42 3.70 -7.65
C TYR A 81 -17.89 3.72 -8.11
N THR A 82 -18.12 3.53 -9.41
CA THR A 82 -19.46 3.54 -10.03
C THR A 82 -19.86 2.20 -10.65
N GLY A 83 -19.06 1.16 -10.46
CA GLY A 83 -19.33 -0.18 -10.97
C GLY A 83 -20.37 -0.96 -10.15
N PRO A 84 -20.61 -2.25 -10.49
CA PRO A 84 -21.58 -3.09 -9.79
C PRO A 84 -21.21 -3.31 -8.32
N GLU A 85 -22.22 -3.40 -7.44
CA GLU A 85 -22.06 -3.74 -6.01
C GLU A 85 -21.47 -5.15 -5.81
N GLU A 86 -21.84 -6.10 -6.68
CA GLU A 86 -21.33 -7.47 -6.69
C GLU A 86 -20.59 -7.76 -8.01
N PRO A 87 -19.29 -7.42 -8.13
CA PRO A 87 -18.52 -7.67 -9.35
C PRO A 87 -18.30 -9.19 -9.56
N ASN A 88 -18.52 -9.66 -10.78
CA ASN A 88 -18.37 -11.08 -11.15
C ASN A 88 -17.02 -11.40 -11.84
N ALA A 89 -16.26 -10.37 -12.21
CA ALA A 89 -14.95 -10.45 -12.84
C ALA A 89 -14.08 -9.27 -12.39
N LEU A 90 -12.77 -9.54 -12.23
CA LEU A 90 -11.79 -8.55 -11.77
C LEU A 90 -10.53 -8.60 -12.65
N SER A 91 -9.91 -7.45 -12.81
CA SER A 91 -8.57 -7.30 -13.40
C SER A 91 -7.63 -6.69 -12.37
N VAL A 92 -6.41 -7.24 -12.28
CA VAL A 92 -5.37 -6.76 -11.37
C VAL A 92 -4.21 -6.24 -12.21
N LEU A 93 -3.84 -4.98 -12.01
CA LEU A 93 -2.71 -4.35 -12.66
C LEU A 93 -1.67 -4.03 -11.61
N ILE A 94 -0.42 -4.41 -11.87
CA ILE A 94 0.68 -4.22 -10.94
C ILE A 94 1.79 -3.48 -11.67
N ARG A 95 2.18 -2.33 -11.11
CA ARG A 95 3.44 -1.68 -11.43
C ARG A 95 4.43 -2.02 -10.31
N ARG A 96 5.58 -2.57 -10.68
CA ARG A 96 6.72 -2.80 -9.80
C ARG A 96 7.92 -2.07 -10.38
N ASP A 97 8.49 -1.16 -9.62
CA ASP A 97 9.69 -0.45 -10.03
C ASP A 97 10.92 -1.21 -9.52
N TYR A 98 11.99 -1.25 -10.32
CA TYR A 98 13.26 -1.86 -9.92
C TYR A 98 14.42 -0.95 -10.26
N THR A 99 15.41 -0.91 -9.37
CA THR A 99 16.71 -0.29 -9.64
C THR A 99 17.75 -1.36 -9.95
N VAL A 100 18.50 -1.20 -11.04
CA VAL A 100 19.61 -2.11 -11.36
C VAL A 100 20.83 -1.73 -10.53
N VAL A 101 21.02 -2.39 -9.39
CA VAL A 101 22.12 -2.13 -8.44
C VAL A 101 23.38 -2.96 -8.72
N GLU A 102 23.23 -4.17 -9.26
CA GLU A 102 24.36 -5.04 -9.63
C GLU A 102 24.32 -5.46 -11.11
N PRO A 103 24.67 -4.57 -12.06
CA PRO A 103 24.61 -4.87 -13.50
C PRO A 103 25.41 -6.09 -13.94
N GLN A 104 26.51 -6.39 -13.25
CA GLN A 104 27.36 -7.56 -13.56
C GLN A 104 26.67 -8.87 -13.19
N ARG A 105 25.90 -8.89 -12.11
CA ARG A 105 25.10 -10.06 -11.71
C ARG A 105 24.00 -10.33 -12.72
N LEU A 106 23.29 -9.27 -13.14
CA LEU A 106 22.27 -9.32 -14.18
C LEU A 106 22.81 -9.94 -15.48
N LEU A 107 23.96 -9.43 -15.95
CA LEU A 107 24.64 -9.95 -17.15
C LEU A 107 25.08 -11.42 -16.98
N ALA A 108 25.54 -11.82 -15.80
CA ALA A 108 25.95 -13.19 -15.53
C ALA A 108 24.77 -14.17 -15.47
N GLN A 109 23.58 -13.72 -15.02
CA GLN A 109 22.35 -14.50 -15.06
C GLN A 109 21.87 -14.70 -16.49
N ALA A 110 21.78 -13.63 -17.29
CA ALA A 110 21.35 -13.73 -18.69
C ALA A 110 22.24 -14.67 -19.50
N ARG A 111 23.57 -14.59 -19.34
CA ARG A 111 24.49 -15.54 -20.00
C ARG A 111 24.30 -16.99 -19.58
N ARG A 112 23.85 -17.24 -18.34
CA ARG A 112 23.56 -18.60 -17.86
C ARG A 112 22.30 -19.16 -18.50
N VAL A 113 21.27 -18.33 -18.66
CA VAL A 113 20.05 -18.68 -19.40
C VAL A 113 20.38 -19.01 -20.86
N GLU A 114 21.08 -18.10 -21.55
CA GLU A 114 21.47 -18.31 -22.95
C GLU A 114 22.38 -19.53 -23.15
N ALA A 115 23.25 -19.83 -22.18
CA ALA A 115 24.12 -21.01 -22.27
C ALA A 115 23.36 -22.33 -22.03
N ALA A 116 22.21 -22.28 -21.35
CA ALA A 116 21.32 -23.43 -21.18
C ALA A 116 20.45 -23.68 -22.41
N ASP A 117 20.19 -22.63 -23.21
CA ASP A 117 19.49 -22.72 -24.49
C ASP A 117 20.41 -23.26 -25.60
N GLU A 118 20.41 -24.58 -25.80
CA GLU A 118 21.25 -25.27 -26.80
C GLU A 118 20.91 -24.90 -28.27
N GLU A 119 19.78 -24.20 -28.52
CA GLU A 119 19.25 -23.89 -29.86
C GLU A 119 19.37 -22.39 -30.26
N GLY A 120 19.84 -21.52 -29.36
CA GLY A 120 19.85 -20.06 -29.56
C GLY A 120 21.14 -19.50 -30.18
N THR A 121 21.03 -18.69 -31.24
CA THR A 121 22.13 -17.80 -31.62
C THR A 121 22.12 -16.60 -30.67
N PRO A 122 23.21 -16.32 -29.91
CA PRO A 122 23.23 -15.21 -28.97
C PRO A 122 22.93 -13.91 -29.71
N ALA A 123 21.88 -13.20 -29.27
CA ALA A 123 21.52 -11.92 -29.84
C ALA A 123 22.66 -10.92 -29.58
N PRO A 124 22.99 -10.01 -30.52
CA PRO A 124 24.11 -9.08 -30.36
C PRO A 124 23.98 -8.12 -29.16
N SER A 125 22.80 -8.03 -28.54
CA SER A 125 22.51 -7.23 -27.34
C SER A 125 22.83 -7.95 -26.01
N ALA A 126 23.09 -9.26 -26.00
CA ALA A 126 23.30 -10.09 -24.80
C ALA A 126 24.44 -9.62 -23.88
N GLY A 127 25.40 -8.87 -24.42
CA GLY A 127 26.50 -8.28 -23.65
C GLY A 127 26.13 -6.99 -22.90
N THR A 128 24.90 -6.49 -23.05
CA THR A 128 24.43 -5.22 -22.49
C THR A 128 23.38 -5.45 -21.41
N VAL A 129 23.26 -4.53 -20.46
CA VAL A 129 22.23 -4.55 -19.40
C VAL A 129 20.83 -4.66 -19.99
N HIS A 130 20.54 -3.88 -21.03
CA HIS A 130 19.26 -3.92 -21.74
C HIS A 130 18.96 -5.31 -22.35
N GLY A 131 19.96 -5.94 -23.00
CA GLY A 131 19.79 -7.28 -23.54
C GLY A 131 19.57 -8.32 -22.44
N ALA A 132 20.30 -8.21 -21.32
CA ALA A 132 20.11 -9.09 -20.18
C ALA A 132 18.72 -8.99 -19.55
N LEU A 133 18.14 -7.78 -19.46
CA LEU A 133 16.75 -7.60 -19.04
C LEU A 133 15.79 -8.33 -19.99
N GLY A 134 15.97 -8.17 -21.31
CA GLY A 134 15.13 -8.87 -22.29
C GLY A 134 15.21 -10.40 -22.21
N VAL A 135 16.39 -10.95 -21.92
CA VAL A 135 16.58 -12.41 -21.71
C VAL A 135 15.86 -12.86 -20.45
N LEU A 136 16.06 -12.17 -19.32
CA LEU A 136 15.48 -12.59 -18.04
C LEU A 136 13.95 -12.46 -18.02
N PHE A 137 13.39 -11.36 -18.51
CA PHE A 137 11.94 -11.17 -18.60
C PHE A 137 11.29 -11.98 -19.73
N GLY A 138 12.08 -12.59 -20.61
CA GLY A 138 11.60 -13.57 -21.60
C GLY A 138 11.58 -15.00 -21.09
N GLU A 139 12.50 -15.35 -20.17
CA GLU A 139 12.65 -16.70 -19.61
C GLU A 139 11.85 -16.91 -18.32
N PHE A 140 11.87 -15.94 -17.41
CA PHE A 140 11.29 -16.07 -16.08
C PHE A 140 9.91 -15.40 -16.00
N GLU A 141 9.01 -16.02 -15.23
CA GLU A 141 7.72 -15.42 -14.92
C GLU A 141 7.91 -14.13 -14.08
N PRO A 142 7.04 -13.11 -14.24
CA PRO A 142 7.17 -11.86 -13.50
C PRO A 142 7.21 -12.03 -11.97
N ASP A 143 6.48 -13.01 -11.43
CA ASP A 143 6.46 -13.30 -9.99
C ASP A 143 7.72 -14.05 -9.52
N GLU A 144 8.37 -14.82 -10.41
CA GLU A 144 9.68 -15.39 -10.11
C GLU A 144 10.75 -14.29 -10.06
N ILE A 145 10.71 -13.34 -11.00
CA ILE A 145 11.60 -12.18 -10.97
C ILE A 145 11.36 -11.35 -9.70
N ALA A 146 10.11 -11.13 -9.32
CA ALA A 146 9.77 -10.41 -8.11
C ALA A 146 10.30 -11.12 -6.84
N SER A 147 10.08 -12.43 -6.71
CA SER A 147 10.54 -13.18 -5.53
C SER A 147 12.07 -13.31 -5.42
N ARG A 148 12.79 -13.24 -6.55
CA ARG A 148 14.24 -13.46 -6.61
C ARG A 148 15.01 -12.26 -7.18
N HIS A 149 14.45 -11.06 -7.09
CA HIS A 149 14.99 -9.83 -7.71
C HIS A 149 16.46 -9.57 -7.36
N LYS A 150 16.86 -9.81 -6.10
CA LYS A 150 18.25 -9.67 -5.62
C LYS A 150 19.22 -10.64 -6.32
N GLU A 151 18.77 -11.83 -6.71
CA GLU A 151 19.59 -12.79 -7.46
C GLU A 151 19.90 -12.32 -8.89
N PHE A 152 19.07 -11.42 -9.41
CA PHE A 152 19.24 -10.77 -10.71
C PHE A 152 20.02 -9.45 -10.60
N GLY A 153 20.37 -9.00 -9.40
CA GLY A 153 21.05 -7.72 -9.19
C GLY A 153 20.13 -6.51 -9.30
N LEU A 154 18.85 -6.74 -9.03
CA LEU A 154 17.81 -5.71 -8.93
C LEU A 154 17.54 -5.43 -7.44
N GLU A 155 17.24 -4.18 -7.14
CA GLU A 155 16.65 -3.75 -5.87
C GLU A 155 15.20 -3.33 -6.16
N GLU A 156 14.26 -3.76 -5.31
CA GLU A 156 12.86 -3.38 -5.41
C GLU A 156 12.68 -1.90 -5.06
N GLY A 157 11.89 -1.19 -5.86
CA GLY A 157 11.46 0.18 -5.62
C GLY A 157 9.99 0.22 -5.23
N ASP A 158 9.32 1.33 -5.50
CA ASP A 158 7.89 1.45 -5.20
C ASP A 158 7.06 0.49 -6.05
N SER A 159 5.92 0.07 -5.49
CA SER A 159 4.94 -0.71 -6.22
C SER A 159 3.53 -0.16 -6.04
N THR A 160 2.74 -0.25 -7.10
CA THR A 160 1.32 0.10 -7.07
C THR A 160 0.51 -1.04 -7.65
N LEU A 161 -0.54 -1.43 -6.94
CA LEU A 161 -1.51 -2.42 -7.36
C LEU A 161 -2.89 -1.78 -7.51
N TRP A 162 -3.50 -1.93 -8.69
CA TRP A 162 -4.87 -1.53 -8.97
C TRP A 162 -5.73 -2.77 -9.18
N VAL A 163 -6.89 -2.81 -8.53
CA VAL A 163 -7.94 -3.82 -8.78
C VAL A 163 -9.13 -3.13 -9.41
N THR A 164 -9.54 -3.59 -10.58
CA THR A 164 -10.70 -3.06 -11.28
C THR A 164 -11.79 -4.11 -11.47
N ALA A 165 -13.04 -3.67 -11.40
CA ALA A 165 -14.19 -4.51 -11.74
C ALA A 165 -14.44 -4.49 -13.24
N ALA A 166 -14.65 -5.67 -13.81
CA ALA A 166 -15.10 -5.84 -15.19
C ALA A 166 -16.57 -6.29 -15.21
N ASP A 167 -17.30 -5.87 -16.24
CA ASP A 167 -18.70 -6.26 -16.43
C ASP A 167 -18.83 -7.71 -16.93
N GLU A 168 -17.84 -8.18 -17.70
CA GLU A 168 -17.76 -9.52 -18.28
C GLU A 168 -16.35 -10.11 -18.11
N PRO A 169 -16.22 -11.43 -17.96
CA PRO A 169 -14.92 -12.09 -17.93
C PRO A 169 -14.24 -12.04 -19.31
N ALA A 170 -12.92 -11.81 -19.34
CA ALA A 170 -12.13 -11.80 -20.58
C ALA A 170 -12.17 -13.15 -21.31
N GLU A 171 -12.15 -13.12 -22.65
CA GLU A 171 -12.08 -14.35 -23.43
C GLU A 171 -10.67 -14.97 -23.39
N PRO A 172 -10.54 -16.31 -23.35
CA PRO A 172 -9.22 -16.95 -23.37
C PRO A 172 -8.40 -16.55 -24.60
N GLY A 173 -7.23 -15.94 -24.38
CA GLY A 173 -6.34 -15.49 -25.45
C GLY A 173 -6.64 -14.09 -25.99
N GLU A 174 -7.58 -13.37 -25.39
CA GLU A 174 -7.73 -11.93 -25.57
C GLU A 174 -6.57 -11.22 -24.87
N TRP A 175 -5.66 -10.65 -25.66
CA TRP A 175 -4.59 -9.81 -25.13
C TRP A 175 -5.11 -8.38 -25.07
N LEU A 176 -4.99 -7.74 -23.90
CA LEU A 176 -5.21 -6.29 -23.81
C LEU A 176 -4.20 -5.62 -24.76
N GLU A 177 -4.68 -4.98 -25.82
CA GLU A 177 -3.79 -4.34 -26.82
C GLU A 177 -2.98 -3.18 -26.19
N VAL A 178 -3.53 -2.55 -25.16
CA VAL A 178 -2.93 -1.44 -24.41
C VAL A 178 -3.26 -1.59 -22.93
N PRO A 179 -2.60 -2.51 -22.21
CA PRO A 179 -2.92 -2.81 -20.80
C PRO A 179 -2.66 -1.63 -19.85
N PHE A 180 -2.00 -0.58 -20.34
CA PHE A 180 -1.67 0.63 -19.59
C PHE A 180 -2.29 1.91 -20.20
N GLU A 181 -3.17 1.81 -21.21
CA GLU A 181 -4.01 2.97 -21.56
C GLU A 181 -4.90 3.26 -20.35
N GLN A 182 -4.95 4.54 -19.95
CA GLN A 182 -5.50 5.00 -18.68
C GLN A 182 -6.75 4.21 -18.27
N LEU A 183 -6.58 3.41 -17.22
CA LEU A 183 -7.66 2.73 -16.50
C LEU A 183 -8.79 3.73 -16.26
N ASP A 184 -10.04 3.30 -16.47
CA ASP A 184 -11.20 4.09 -16.06
C ASP A 184 -11.12 4.26 -14.53
N PRO A 185 -10.83 5.48 -14.02
CA PRO A 185 -10.61 5.69 -12.59
C PRO A 185 -11.86 5.37 -11.76
N GLN A 186 -13.05 5.40 -12.37
CA GLN A 186 -14.32 5.08 -11.70
C GLN A 186 -14.58 3.58 -11.56
N ARG A 187 -13.77 2.73 -12.21
CA ARG A 187 -13.86 1.26 -12.15
C ARG A 187 -12.84 0.63 -11.19
N VAL A 188 -11.96 1.44 -10.59
CA VAL A 188 -11.00 0.98 -9.59
C VAL A 188 -11.74 0.72 -8.29
N VAL A 189 -11.72 -0.53 -7.86
CA VAL A 189 -12.29 -0.98 -6.58
C VAL A 189 -11.32 -0.61 -5.45
N CYS A 190 -10.02 -0.87 -5.66
CA CYS A 190 -8.99 -0.50 -4.71
C CYS A 190 -7.65 -0.23 -5.40
N ARG A 191 -6.87 0.66 -4.77
CA ARG A 191 -5.49 0.99 -5.11
C ARG A 191 -4.65 0.79 -3.85
N PHE A 192 -3.54 0.09 -3.98
CA PHE A 192 -2.54 -0.05 -2.94
C PHE A 192 -1.22 0.50 -3.45
N ASP A 193 -0.66 1.46 -2.74
CA ASP A 193 0.69 1.97 -2.98
C ASP A 193 1.58 1.50 -1.84
N VAL A 194 2.70 0.87 -2.20
CA VAL A 194 3.74 0.43 -1.27
C VAL A 194 4.99 1.18 -1.65
N SER A 195 5.51 1.98 -0.74
CA SER A 195 6.76 2.71 -0.95
C SER A 195 7.92 1.96 -0.32
N ALA A 196 8.99 1.78 -1.09
CA ALA A 196 10.21 1.10 -0.61
C ALA A 196 10.87 1.83 0.57
N VAL A 197 10.70 3.15 0.69
CA VAL A 197 11.29 3.95 1.77
C VAL A 197 10.63 3.65 3.13
N PHE A 198 9.35 3.33 3.13
CA PHE A 198 8.57 3.08 4.36
C PHE A 198 8.43 1.59 4.69
N ASP A 199 8.65 0.70 3.71
CA ASP A 199 8.55 -0.75 3.91
C ASP A 199 9.74 -1.31 4.72
N GLU A 200 10.94 -0.73 4.55
CA GLU A 200 12.17 -1.13 5.28
C GLU A 200 12.06 -0.98 6.81
N GLU A 201 11.19 -0.11 7.32
CA GLU A 201 10.95 0.04 8.77
C GLU A 201 10.07 -1.08 9.37
N SER A 202 9.31 -1.80 8.53
CA SER A 202 8.28 -2.77 8.98
C SER A 202 8.76 -4.22 9.09
N GLU A 203 9.90 -4.57 8.46
CA GLU A 203 10.46 -5.93 8.53
C GLU A 203 11.06 -6.25 9.92
N ASP A 204 11.43 -5.24 10.71
CA ASP A 204 11.99 -5.43 12.07
C ASP A 204 10.89 -5.75 13.11
N ASP A 205 9.64 -5.28 12.91
CA ASP A 205 8.51 -5.51 13.82
C ASP A 205 7.84 -6.90 13.64
N ARG A 206 7.99 -7.54 12.47
CA ARG A 206 7.42 -8.88 12.20
C ARG A 206 8.12 -10.00 12.96
N LEU A 207 9.35 -9.78 13.44
CA LEU A 207 10.13 -10.79 14.17
C LEU A 207 9.85 -10.85 15.67
N GLU A 208 9.07 -9.92 16.24
CA GLU A 208 8.68 -9.96 17.66
C GLU A 208 7.36 -10.68 17.92
N VAL A 209 6.45 -10.75 16.95
CA VAL A 209 5.10 -11.32 17.16
C VAL A 209 5.12 -12.85 17.24
N ASP A 210 6.03 -13.52 16.52
CA ASP A 210 6.16 -14.99 16.51
C ASP A 210 6.82 -15.57 17.78
N ARG A 211 7.39 -14.73 18.68
CA ARG A 211 8.05 -15.22 19.90
C ARG A 211 7.15 -15.30 21.13
N LEU A 212 5.92 -14.77 21.07
CA LEU A 212 5.01 -14.74 22.21
C LEU A 212 4.10 -15.98 22.31
N GLU A 213 4.02 -16.83 21.29
CA GLU A 213 3.14 -18.00 21.28
C GLU A 213 3.80 -19.32 21.76
N GLU A 214 5.13 -19.39 21.86
CA GLU A 214 5.84 -20.65 22.20
C GLU A 214 6.13 -20.86 23.71
N ASP A 215 5.83 -19.91 24.61
CA ASP A 215 6.15 -20.02 26.05
C ASP A 215 4.97 -20.37 26.98
N LEU A 216 3.84 -20.83 26.43
CA LEU A 216 2.79 -21.46 27.25
C LEU A 216 3.05 -22.97 27.32
N GLY A 217 3.93 -23.35 28.25
CA GLY A 217 4.23 -24.74 28.61
C GLY A 217 2.99 -25.56 29.00
N PRO A 218 3.12 -26.90 29.05
CA PRO A 218 1.99 -27.81 29.16
C PRO A 218 1.25 -27.68 30.50
N ASP A 219 -0.07 -27.53 30.39
CA ASP A 219 -1.06 -27.44 31.46
C ASP A 219 -1.01 -28.68 32.40
N PRO A 220 -0.72 -28.51 33.71
CA PRO A 220 -0.81 -29.59 34.68
C PRO A 220 -2.21 -29.62 35.33
N GLU A 221 -2.97 -30.65 34.95
CA GLU A 221 -3.91 -31.41 35.77
C GLU A 221 -5.04 -30.63 36.48
N LEU A 222 -6.23 -30.76 35.90
CA LEU A 222 -7.51 -30.86 36.61
C LEU A 222 -7.39 -31.88 37.77
N ASP A 223 -7.49 -31.42 39.01
CA ASP A 223 -8.05 -32.21 40.11
C ASP A 223 -8.87 -31.28 41.01
N GLY A 224 -10.16 -31.59 41.08
CA GLY A 224 -11.18 -30.82 41.77
C GLY A 224 -11.28 -31.17 43.23
N ASP A 225 -11.21 -30.15 44.09
CA ASP A 225 -11.66 -30.21 45.47
C ASP A 225 -13.19 -30.01 45.50
N LEU A 226 -13.94 -31.11 45.62
CA LEU A 226 -15.34 -31.08 46.06
C LEU A 226 -15.58 -32.23 47.06
N ASP A 227 -15.18 -31.99 48.30
CA ASP A 227 -15.70 -32.70 49.47
C ASP A 227 -16.07 -31.63 50.52
N ASP A 228 -17.37 -31.41 50.73
CA ASP A 228 -17.94 -31.45 52.08
C ASP A 228 -19.45 -31.69 52.00
N ASP A 229 -19.83 -32.79 52.63
CA ASP A 229 -21.14 -33.39 52.81
C ASP A 229 -22.20 -32.43 53.38
N GLU A 230 -23.46 -32.63 52.99
CA GLU A 230 -24.59 -32.59 53.94
C GLU A 230 -25.78 -33.41 53.39
N ASP A 231 -25.86 -34.66 53.88
CA ASP A 231 -27.04 -35.39 54.34
C ASP A 231 -28.38 -35.25 53.56
N LEU A 232 -28.87 -36.38 53.02
CA LEU A 232 -29.98 -37.17 53.58
C LEU A 232 -30.51 -38.19 52.54
N GLU A 233 -30.60 -39.45 52.97
CA GLU A 233 -30.95 -40.65 52.20
C GLU A 233 -32.47 -40.82 51.86
N PRO A 234 -32.99 -42.02 51.47
CA PRO A 234 -33.46 -42.29 50.10
C PRO A 234 -34.90 -42.83 50.04
N LEU A 235 -35.76 -42.53 49.06
CA LEU A 235 -36.99 -43.33 48.92
C LEU A 235 -37.46 -43.51 47.48
N ASP A 236 -37.57 -44.80 47.13
CA ASP A 236 -38.18 -45.39 45.94
C ASP A 236 -39.55 -44.82 45.58
N ALA A 237 -39.88 -44.84 44.28
CA ALA A 237 -41.06 -45.55 43.80
C ALA A 237 -41.10 -45.58 42.27
N ASP A 238 -41.15 -46.80 41.72
CA ASP A 238 -41.77 -47.11 40.44
C ASP A 238 -43.10 -46.35 40.24
N ARG A 239 -43.26 -45.68 39.08
CA ARG A 239 -44.32 -45.99 38.09
C ARG A 239 -44.21 -45.14 36.83
#